data_AF-A0A1G3G2S4-F1
#
_entry.id   AF-A0A1G3G2S4-F1
#
_cell.length_a   1.000
_cell.length_b   1.000
_cell.length_c   1.000
_cell.angle_alpha   90.00
_cell.angle_beta   90.00
_cell.angle_gamma   90.00
#
_symmetry.space_group_name_H-M   'P 1'
#
loop_
_entity.id
_entity.type
_entity.pdbx_description
1 polymer ?
#
loop_
_entity_poly.entity_id
_entity_poly.type
_entity_poly.pdbx_seq_one_letter_code
_entity_poly.pdbx_strand_id
1 'polypeptide(L)'
;MIGLEALCAVNYLDPNVEDRFVHVLAHEYAHVQQALQSPTFYDDPKPTVLEESLIEGAAEFTAELISGSIGNVDLKAMTRGREAEIETAFVADEDKTDLSKWLYNGTLTKPGDLGYWVGYRIAKSYYQHATDKRRALRDILEMSDAKAFLAKSGWHPGMTLR
;
A
#
# COMPACT_ATOMS: atom_id res chain seq x y z
N MET A 1 0.63 3.35 15.23
CA MET A 1 1.85 4.00 15.77
C MET A 1 2.98 2.99 15.72
N ILE A 2 3.89 3.14 14.76
CA ILE A 2 5.07 2.29 14.64
C ILE A 2 6.21 2.95 15.40
N GLY A 3 6.45 2.49 16.64
CA GLY A 3 7.59 2.88 17.46
C GLY A 3 8.70 1.83 17.41
N LEU A 4 9.90 2.19 17.88
CA LEU A 4 11.05 1.27 17.98
C LEU A 4 10.68 -0.04 18.70
N GLU A 5 9.87 0.08 19.75
CA GLU A 5 9.41 -1.05 20.56
C GLU A 5 8.49 -1.99 19.77
N ALA A 6 7.62 -1.45 18.91
CA ALA A 6 6.76 -2.25 18.03
C ALA A 6 7.58 -2.97 16.97
N LEU A 7 8.58 -2.30 16.38
CA LEU A 7 9.47 -2.88 15.36
C LEU A 7 10.33 -4.02 15.90
N CYS A 8 10.74 -3.94 17.16
CA CYS A 8 11.46 -5.03 17.83
C CYS A 8 10.55 -6.19 18.28
N ALA A 9 9.27 -5.93 18.52
CA ALA A 9 8.31 -6.94 19.01
C ALA A 9 7.59 -7.71 17.89
N VAL A 10 7.59 -7.20 16.66
CA VAL A 10 6.90 -7.80 15.52
C VAL A 10 7.76 -8.87 14.83
N ASN A 11 7.14 -10.00 14.48
CA ASN A 11 7.79 -11.17 13.87
C ASN A 11 7.34 -11.46 12.42
N TYR A 12 6.41 -10.68 11.88
CA TYR A 12 5.87 -10.81 10.51
C TYR A 12 6.46 -9.80 9.49
N LEU A 13 7.34 -8.91 9.95
CA LEU A 13 8.16 -8.04 9.08
C LEU A 13 9.50 -8.72 8.77
N ASP A 14 10.27 -8.16 7.82
CA ASP A 14 11.59 -8.70 7.41
C ASP A 14 12.44 -9.15 8.62
N PRO A 15 12.98 -10.39 8.64
CA PRO A 15 13.71 -10.92 9.78
C PRO A 15 15.06 -10.23 9.99
N ASN A 16 15.63 -9.57 8.97
CA ASN A 16 16.77 -8.69 9.14
C ASN A 16 16.28 -7.36 9.73
N VAL A 17 16.77 -7.06 10.93
CA VAL A 17 16.40 -5.86 11.68
C VAL A 17 16.79 -4.58 10.92
N GLU A 18 17.96 -4.53 10.27
CA GLU A 18 18.36 -3.35 9.49
C GLU A 18 17.44 -3.11 8.29
N ASP A 19 17.15 -4.16 7.53
CA ASP A 19 16.27 -4.07 6.34
C ASP A 19 14.85 -3.67 6.76
N ARG A 20 14.34 -4.23 7.87
CA ARG A 20 13.06 -3.83 8.47
C ARG A 20 13.04 -2.35 8.83
N PHE A 21 14.08 -1.85 9.49
CA PHE A 21 14.17 -0.44 9.86
C PHE A 21 14.19 0.46 8.63
N VAL A 22 15.03 0.15 7.65
CA VAL A 22 15.12 0.93 6.41
C VAL A 22 13.79 0.95 5.68
N HIS A 23 13.13 -0.20 5.56
CA HIS A 23 11.84 -0.29 4.88
C HIS A 23 10.77 0.55 5.58
N VAL A 24 10.62 0.40 6.91
CA VAL A 24 9.61 1.14 7.67
C VAL A 24 9.88 2.63 7.63
N LEU A 25 11.14 3.06 7.76
CA LEU A 25 11.50 4.47 7.63
C LEU A 25 11.14 5.03 6.25
N ALA A 26 11.36 4.25 5.20
CA ALA A 26 11.00 4.64 3.83
C ALA A 26 9.47 4.72 3.64
N HIS A 27 8.72 3.80 4.22
CA HIS A 27 7.24 3.79 4.21
C HIS A 27 6.69 5.04 4.89
N GLU A 28 7.12 5.31 6.13
CA GLU A 28 6.68 6.48 6.89
C GLU A 28 7.13 7.80 6.25
N TYR A 29 8.30 7.82 5.61
CA TYR A 29 8.74 8.98 4.83
C TYR A 29 7.82 9.26 3.63
N ALA A 30 7.28 8.23 2.98
CA ALA A 30 6.33 8.40 1.89
C ALA A 30 5.04 9.08 2.38
N HIS A 31 4.53 8.72 3.56
CA HIS A 31 3.39 9.41 4.18
C HIS A 31 3.67 10.89 4.44
N VAL A 32 4.87 11.23 4.91
CA VAL A 32 5.26 12.64 5.06
C VAL A 32 5.20 13.37 3.72
N GLN A 33 5.63 12.74 2.62
CA GLN A 33 5.53 13.34 1.30
C GLN A 33 4.05 13.48 0.85
N GLN A 34 3.23 12.44 1.02
CA GLN A 34 1.81 12.47 0.67
C GLN A 34 1.05 13.58 1.41
N ALA A 35 1.24 13.68 2.73
CA ALA A 35 0.62 14.71 3.56
C ALA A 35 1.02 16.13 3.14
N LEU A 36 2.27 16.33 2.71
CA LEU A 36 2.76 17.63 2.25
C LEU A 36 2.24 18.02 0.87
N GLN A 37 2.14 17.07 -0.06
CA GLN A 37 1.81 17.36 -1.46
C GLN A 37 0.30 17.30 -1.74
N SER A 38 -0.42 16.43 -1.04
CA SER A 38 -1.85 16.20 -1.23
C SER A 38 -2.62 16.18 0.10
N PRO A 39 -2.54 17.25 0.93
CA PRO A 39 -3.10 17.25 2.29
C PRO A 39 -4.60 16.98 2.33
N THR A 40 -5.38 17.48 1.36
CA THR A 40 -6.84 17.24 1.34
C THR A 40 -7.20 15.79 1.08
N PHE A 41 -6.40 15.09 0.27
CA PHE A 41 -6.60 13.67 0.00
C PHE A 41 -6.10 12.81 1.18
N TYR A 42 -4.95 13.17 1.74
CA TYR A 42 -4.33 12.44 2.84
C TYR A 42 -5.09 12.58 4.17
N ASP A 43 -5.58 13.79 4.49
CA ASP A 43 -6.29 14.08 5.74
C ASP A 43 -7.83 14.00 5.61
N ASP A 44 -8.36 13.28 4.61
CA ASP A 44 -9.81 13.09 4.50
C ASP A 44 -10.34 12.40 5.78
N PRO A 45 -11.29 13.00 6.52
CA PRO A 45 -11.82 12.39 7.74
C PRO A 45 -12.70 11.16 7.49
N LYS A 46 -13.05 10.87 6.24
CA LYS A 46 -13.93 9.76 5.85
C LYS A 46 -13.52 9.17 4.50
N PRO A 47 -12.30 8.63 4.38
CA PRO A 47 -11.82 8.07 3.13
C PRO A 47 -12.62 6.83 2.78
N THR A 48 -12.67 6.54 1.49
CA THR A 48 -13.12 5.26 0.96
C THR A 48 -12.05 4.18 1.16
N VAL A 49 -12.47 2.91 1.04
CA VAL A 49 -11.55 1.76 1.04
C VAL A 49 -10.47 1.95 -0.03
N LEU A 50 -10.82 2.46 -1.22
CA LEU A 50 -9.86 2.74 -2.29
C LEU A 50 -8.84 3.79 -1.89
N GLU A 51 -9.29 4.92 -1.34
CA GLU A 51 -8.42 6.05 -0.97
C GLU A 51 -7.41 5.62 0.08
N GLU A 52 -7.87 5.02 1.18
CA GLU A 52 -7.00 4.59 2.26
C GLU A 52 -6.02 3.50 1.79
N SER A 53 -6.50 2.55 0.97
CA SER A 53 -5.63 1.51 0.41
C SER A 53 -4.57 2.09 -0.52
N LEU A 54 -4.88 3.13 -1.30
CA LEU A 54 -3.90 3.78 -2.17
C LEU A 54 -2.88 4.59 -1.39
N ILE A 55 -3.27 5.26 -0.29
CA ILE A 55 -2.32 5.96 0.61
C ILE A 55 -1.27 4.96 1.13
N GLU A 56 -1.75 3.88 1.73
CA GLU A 56 -0.91 2.84 2.34
C GLU A 56 -0.12 2.03 1.31
N GLY A 57 -0.76 1.69 0.20
CA GLY A 57 -0.15 0.97 -0.91
C GLY A 57 0.95 1.77 -1.63
N ALA A 58 0.76 3.08 -1.77
CA ALA A 58 1.77 3.97 -2.33
C ALA A 58 2.99 4.11 -1.41
N ALA A 59 2.79 4.14 -0.09
CA ALA A 59 3.87 4.14 0.88
C ALA A 59 4.66 2.83 0.85
N GLU A 60 3.96 1.69 0.82
CA GLU A 60 4.58 0.36 0.70
C GLU A 60 5.38 0.21 -0.60
N PHE A 61 4.82 0.65 -1.73
CA PHE A 61 5.52 0.58 -3.02
C PHE A 61 6.76 1.49 -3.05
N THR A 62 6.67 2.69 -2.47
CA THR A 62 7.82 3.60 -2.35
C THR A 62 8.92 2.99 -1.47
N ALA A 63 8.52 2.33 -0.38
CA ALA A 63 9.44 1.61 0.48
C ALA A 63 10.11 0.41 -0.23
N GLU A 64 9.38 -0.33 -1.07
CA GLU A 64 9.97 -1.36 -1.94
C GLU A 64 11.04 -0.77 -2.87
N LEU A 65 10.77 0.37 -3.51
CA LEU A 65 11.73 1.02 -4.41
C LEU A 65 13.03 1.45 -3.70
N ILE A 66 12.95 1.81 -2.41
CA ILE A 66 14.10 2.28 -1.61
C ILE A 66 14.87 1.11 -0.99
N SER A 67 14.16 0.17 -0.36
CA SER A 67 14.74 -0.93 0.41
C SER A 67 15.01 -2.18 -0.42
N GLY A 68 14.39 -2.32 -1.59
CA GLY A 68 14.51 -3.50 -2.45
C GLY A 68 13.65 -4.70 -2.04
N SER A 69 12.84 -4.58 -0.98
CA SER A 69 11.94 -5.63 -0.50
C SER A 69 10.56 -5.07 -0.14
N ILE A 70 9.53 -5.91 -0.19
CA ILE A 70 8.20 -5.61 0.37
C ILE A 70 8.32 -5.85 1.88
N GLY A 71 8.03 -4.85 2.70
CA GLY A 71 8.25 -4.90 4.14
C GLY A 71 7.30 -5.85 4.83
N ASN A 72 6.08 -5.96 4.30
CA ASN A 72 5.09 -6.93 4.75
C ASN A 72 5.21 -8.26 3.96
N VAL A 73 6.25 -9.02 4.29
CA VAL A 73 6.50 -10.35 3.71
C VAL A 73 5.33 -11.32 3.89
N ASP A 74 4.56 -11.16 4.96
CA ASP A 74 3.39 -11.98 5.26
C ASP A 74 2.18 -11.66 4.39
N LEU A 75 1.91 -10.39 4.05
CA LEU A 75 0.89 -10.01 3.08
C LEU A 75 1.14 -10.68 1.72
N LYS A 76 2.39 -10.67 1.25
CA LYS A 76 2.78 -11.36 0.01
C LYS A 76 2.56 -12.87 0.10
N ALA A 77 2.84 -13.49 1.26
CA ALA A 77 2.66 -14.91 1.45
C ALA A 77 1.17 -15.31 1.50
N MET A 78 0.34 -14.55 2.20
CA MET A 78 -1.09 -14.82 2.38
C MET A 78 -1.92 -14.64 1.12
N THR A 79 -1.55 -13.68 0.28
CA THR A 79 -2.30 -13.34 -0.92
C THR A 79 -1.90 -14.18 -2.13
N ARG A 80 -0.78 -14.91 -2.05
CA ARG A 80 -0.26 -15.76 -3.12
C ARG A 80 -1.30 -16.79 -3.58
N GLY A 81 -1.67 -16.72 -4.85
CA GLY A 81 -2.64 -17.61 -5.49
C GLY A 81 -4.10 -17.26 -5.19
N ARG A 82 -4.35 -16.18 -4.44
CA ARG A 82 -5.68 -15.66 -4.08
C ARG A 82 -5.91 -14.24 -4.55
N GLU A 83 -5.00 -13.68 -5.36
CA GLU A 83 -5.05 -12.29 -5.79
C GLU A 83 -6.37 -11.99 -6.51
N ALA A 84 -6.79 -12.83 -7.47
CA ALA A 84 -8.06 -12.62 -8.16
C ALA A 84 -9.28 -12.62 -7.24
N GLU A 85 -9.33 -13.50 -6.23
CA GLU A 85 -10.42 -13.58 -5.24
C GLU A 85 -10.46 -12.29 -4.40
N ILE A 86 -9.32 -11.92 -3.82
CA ILE A 86 -9.18 -10.77 -2.93
C ILE A 86 -9.47 -9.48 -3.69
N GLU A 87 -8.86 -9.28 -4.84
CA GLU A 87 -8.98 -8.07 -5.65
C GLU A 87 -10.40 -7.92 -6.24
N THR A 88 -11.08 -9.02 -6.58
CA THR A 88 -12.50 -8.95 -6.98
C THR A 88 -13.40 -8.52 -5.81
N ALA A 89 -13.16 -9.06 -4.62
CA ALA A 89 -13.89 -8.63 -3.42
C ALA A 89 -13.61 -7.17 -3.06
N PHE A 90 -12.38 -6.68 -3.33
CA PHE A 90 -11.98 -5.29 -3.11
C PHE A 90 -12.77 -4.34 -3.98
N VAL A 91 -12.86 -4.61 -5.30
CA VAL A 91 -13.62 -3.77 -6.23
C VAL A 91 -15.08 -3.63 -5.82
N ALA A 92 -15.70 -4.66 -5.23
CA ALA A 92 -17.07 -4.58 -4.73
C ALA A 92 -17.24 -3.65 -3.50
N ASP A 93 -16.15 -3.36 -2.79
CA ASP A 93 -16.13 -2.57 -1.56
C ASP A 93 -15.39 -1.23 -1.70
N GLU A 94 -14.75 -0.95 -2.84
CA GLU A 94 -13.77 0.13 -3.00
C GLU A 94 -14.32 1.53 -2.70
N ASP A 95 -15.63 1.74 -2.89
CA ASP A 95 -16.34 3.01 -2.61
C ASP A 95 -16.95 3.09 -1.20
N LYS A 96 -16.81 2.05 -0.38
CA LYS A 96 -17.32 2.05 0.98
C LYS A 96 -16.38 2.86 1.87
N THR A 97 -16.94 3.48 2.90
CA THR A 97 -16.18 4.17 3.95
C THR A 97 -16.04 3.33 5.22
N ASP A 98 -16.54 2.09 5.21
CA ASP A 98 -16.28 1.12 6.27
C ASP A 98 -15.00 0.37 5.93
N LEU A 99 -13.92 0.74 6.61
CA LEU A 99 -12.58 0.23 6.34
C LEU A 99 -12.30 -1.11 7.03
N SER A 100 -13.12 -1.54 8.00
CA SER A 100 -12.80 -2.61 8.96
C SER A 100 -12.51 -3.98 8.32
N LYS A 101 -13.06 -4.24 7.13
CA LYS A 101 -12.78 -5.46 6.36
C LYS A 101 -11.39 -5.45 5.70
N TRP A 102 -10.84 -4.28 5.42
CA TRP A 102 -9.70 -4.10 4.52
C TRP A 102 -8.47 -3.50 5.18
N LEU A 103 -8.66 -2.58 6.14
CA LEU A 103 -7.60 -1.82 6.79
C LEU A 103 -7.72 -1.95 8.32
N TYR A 104 -6.58 -1.87 9.00
CA TYR A 104 -6.43 -1.82 10.45
C TYR A 104 -7.04 -3.01 11.19
N ASN A 105 -7.06 -4.18 10.55
CA ASN A 105 -7.70 -5.38 11.08
C ASN A 105 -6.72 -6.54 11.36
N GLY A 106 -5.43 -6.28 11.16
CA GLY A 106 -4.36 -7.17 11.60
C GLY A 106 -4.24 -7.22 13.12
N THR A 107 -3.74 -8.35 13.62
CA THR A 107 -3.28 -8.52 15.01
C THR A 107 -1.86 -9.08 15.01
N LEU A 108 -1.22 -9.10 16.18
CA LEU A 108 0.12 -9.70 16.34
C LEU A 108 0.21 -11.16 15.90
N THR A 109 -0.91 -11.88 15.84
CA THR A 109 -0.97 -13.32 15.51
C THR A 109 -1.79 -13.62 14.26
N LYS A 110 -2.51 -12.63 13.73
CA LYS A 110 -3.31 -12.77 12.52
C LYS A 110 -3.01 -11.59 11.60
N PRO A 111 -2.23 -11.80 10.54
CA PRO A 111 -1.99 -10.74 9.56
C PRO A 111 -3.31 -10.31 8.90
N GLY A 112 -3.47 -8.99 8.76
CA GLY A 112 -4.66 -8.33 8.20
C GLY A 112 -4.26 -7.42 7.04
N ASP A 113 -4.98 -6.32 6.88
CA ASP A 113 -4.57 -5.18 6.03
C ASP A 113 -4.49 -5.51 4.54
N LEU A 114 -5.41 -6.35 4.04
CA LEU A 114 -5.49 -6.71 2.62
C LEU A 114 -5.68 -5.49 1.71
N GLY A 115 -6.22 -4.37 2.22
CA GLY A 115 -6.28 -3.11 1.48
C GLY A 115 -4.89 -2.60 1.09
N TYR A 116 -3.90 -2.71 1.98
CA TYR A 116 -2.51 -2.32 1.71
C TYR A 116 -1.97 -3.10 0.50
N TRP A 117 -2.23 -4.41 0.45
CA TRP A 117 -1.79 -5.26 -0.64
C TRP A 117 -2.41 -4.86 -1.99
N VAL A 118 -3.72 -4.59 -2.02
CA VAL A 118 -4.40 -4.20 -3.26
C VAL A 118 -3.91 -2.83 -3.71
N GLY A 119 -3.83 -1.85 -2.82
CA GLY A 119 -3.29 -0.52 -3.12
C GLY A 119 -1.85 -0.57 -3.62
N TYR A 120 -1.00 -1.38 -2.98
CA TYR A 120 0.38 -1.62 -3.40
C TYR A 120 0.44 -2.12 -4.85
N ARG A 121 -0.44 -3.07 -5.21
CA ARG A 121 -0.50 -3.61 -6.56
C ARG A 121 -1.01 -2.62 -7.59
N ILE A 122 -1.94 -1.74 -7.22
CA ILE A 122 -2.40 -0.64 -8.09
C ILE A 122 -1.25 0.35 -8.34
N ALA A 123 -0.54 0.80 -7.30
CA ALA A 123 0.60 1.70 -7.42
C ALA A 123 1.74 1.08 -8.26
N LYS A 124 2.07 -0.18 -7.99
CA LYS A 124 3.09 -0.93 -8.74
C LYS A 124 2.71 -1.10 -10.21
N SER A 125 1.46 -1.42 -10.51
CA SER A 125 0.95 -1.49 -11.89
C SER A 125 1.14 -0.17 -12.62
N TYR A 126 0.73 0.95 -12.00
CA TYR A 126 0.91 2.28 -12.59
C TYR A 126 2.38 2.56 -12.89
N TYR A 127 3.25 2.32 -11.90
CA TYR A 127 4.68 2.53 -12.07
C TYR A 127 5.27 1.66 -13.17
N GLN A 128 4.87 0.40 -13.30
CA GLN A 128 5.38 -0.53 -14.32
C GLN A 128 5.00 -0.10 -15.74
N HIS A 129 3.77 0.36 -15.94
CA HIS A 129 3.28 0.84 -17.24
C HIS A 129 3.84 2.21 -17.64
N ALA A 130 4.28 3.02 -16.69
CA ALA A 130 4.82 4.34 -16.99
C ALA A 130 6.18 4.28 -17.71
N THR A 131 6.35 5.12 -18.75
CA THR A 131 7.63 5.29 -19.45
C THR A 131 8.61 6.15 -18.65
N ASP A 132 8.12 7.23 -18.03
CA ASP A 132 8.88 8.08 -17.12
C ASP A 132 8.65 7.64 -15.67
N LYS A 133 9.61 6.88 -15.12
CA LYS A 133 9.55 6.37 -13.74
C LYS A 133 9.61 7.47 -12.69
N ARG A 134 10.29 8.58 -12.96
CA ARG A 134 10.39 9.71 -12.00
C ARG A 134 9.05 10.43 -11.90
N ARG A 135 8.40 10.63 -13.06
CA ARG A 135 7.03 11.15 -13.08
C ARG A 135 6.07 10.19 -12.40
N ALA A 136 6.17 8.89 -12.68
CA ALA A 136 5.29 7.91 -12.06
C ALA A 136 5.35 7.91 -10.54
N LEU A 137 6.56 7.99 -9.97
CA LEU A 137 6.73 8.08 -8.52
C LEU A 137 6.13 9.36 -7.94
N ARG A 138 6.27 10.51 -8.63
CA ARG A 138 5.60 11.75 -8.22
C ARG A 138 4.09 11.58 -8.25
N ASP A 139 3.52 11.06 -9.34
CA ASP A 139 2.06 10.89 -9.43
C ASP A 139 1.51 9.92 -8.35
N ILE A 140 2.31 8.94 -7.90
CA ILE A 140 1.98 8.03 -6.78
C ILE A 140 1.95 8.78 -5.44
N LEU A 141 2.95 9.61 -5.16
CA LEU A 141 3.08 10.33 -3.90
C LEU A 141 2.19 11.57 -3.82
N GLU A 142 1.90 12.21 -4.95
CA GLU A 142 1.13 13.44 -5.09
C GLU A 142 -0.33 13.16 -5.51
N MET A 143 -0.82 11.94 -5.25
CA MET A 143 -2.17 11.53 -5.64
C MET A 143 -3.24 12.42 -5.01
N SER A 144 -4.23 12.82 -5.80
CA SER A 144 -5.35 13.66 -5.34
C SER A 144 -6.73 13.13 -5.76
N ASP A 145 -6.77 12.10 -6.61
CA ASP A 145 -7.99 11.49 -7.12
C ASP A 145 -7.75 9.99 -7.30
N ALA A 146 -8.29 9.22 -6.35
CA ALA A 146 -8.12 7.78 -6.28
C ALA A 146 -8.70 7.04 -7.51
N LYS A 147 -9.89 7.44 -7.98
CA LYS A 147 -10.54 6.80 -9.13
C LYS A 147 -9.80 7.08 -10.43
N ALA A 148 -9.35 8.32 -10.62
CA ALA A 148 -8.55 8.67 -11.79
C ALA A 148 -7.19 7.96 -11.77
N PHE A 149 -6.56 7.82 -10.60
CA PHE A 149 -5.32 7.07 -10.46
C PHE A 149 -5.53 5.58 -10.76
N LEU A 150 -6.56 4.95 -10.18
CA LEU A 150 -6.91 3.56 -10.44
C LEU A 150 -7.13 3.32 -11.95
N ALA A 151 -7.89 4.18 -12.63
CA ALA A 151 -8.12 4.06 -14.06
C ALA A 151 -6.82 4.19 -14.89
N LYS A 152 -5.89 5.06 -14.48
CA LYS A 152 -4.59 5.24 -15.14
C LYS A 152 -3.59 4.11 -14.84
N SER A 153 -3.74 3.42 -13.72
CA SER A 153 -2.82 2.37 -13.27
C SER A 153 -2.68 1.19 -14.23
N GLY A 154 -3.71 0.96 -15.05
CA GLY A 154 -3.84 -0.23 -15.88
C GLY A 154 -4.07 -1.51 -15.07
N TRP A 155 -4.20 -1.42 -13.74
CA TRP A 155 -4.42 -2.57 -12.87
C TRP A 155 -5.80 -3.17 -13.10
N HIS A 156 -5.90 -4.49 -12.93
CA HIS A 156 -7.17 -5.21 -12.86
C HIS A 156 -7.02 -6.42 -11.91
N PRO A 157 -8.13 -6.93 -11.34
CA PRO A 157 -8.08 -8.13 -10.51
C PRO A 157 -7.39 -9.31 -11.20
N GLY A 158 -6.55 -10.01 -10.45
CA GLY A 158 -5.76 -11.17 -10.90
C GLY A 158 -4.59 -10.84 -11.83
N MET A 159 -4.25 -9.55 -12.04
CA MET A 159 -3.13 -9.18 -12.91
C MET A 159 -1.83 -9.85 -12.46
N THR A 160 -1.00 -10.28 -13.42
CA THR A 160 0.37 -10.69 -13.11
C THR A 160 1.27 -9.47 -13.09
N LEU A 161 1.77 -9.11 -11.91
CA LEU A 161 2.79 -8.06 -11.73
C LEU A 161 4.16 -8.72 -11.59
N ARG A 162 5.16 -8.16 -12.27
CA ARG A 162 6.55 -8.66 -12.20
C ARG A 162 7.36 -7.98 -11.12
#